data_AF-A0A916ZDR7-F1
#
_entry.id   AF-A0A916ZDR7-F1
#
_cell.length_a   1.000
_cell.length_b   1.000
_cell.length_c   1.000
_cell.angle_alpha   90.00
_cell.angle_beta   90.00
_cell.angle_gamma   90.00
#
_symmetry.space_group_name_H-M   'P 1'
#
loop_
_entity.id
_entity.type
_entity.pdbx_description
1 polymer ?
#
loop_
_entity_poly.entity_id
_entity_poly.type
_entity_poly.pdbx_seq_one_letter_code
_entity_poly.pdbx_strand_id
1 'polypeptide(L)'
;MKGKSFISLLAIPVLAVSAVACSDSGGDEAKGTTQPAETGGTSTPAKTQDISFLNFAYTIFPDPNSKGVEAIKQKFNANIKPQFVLQSDFNEKLNVIMASGDMPDVVAIKDLDANYYKWAKQGAFLPLDEYIDKYPTLKAVPTTIYDQFRINGKIYSVPMYSPTYTFSGTIRQDWLDNLGLKMPTSYKELLEVAAAFTTGDPDKNGKNDTYGFALGQDISPTHAQGAYWNTGWYHKDKDGNYIPGMIGPGRKEVIETLAAAYKQGAVTKDFAVLNWAQTNKEFYSGKAGIFIGTPTGMVEDYYLGLLQVNPTAKVAPIPFFIAPDGSQGNLKGRGFFGLTTLSAKLKDDPDKVNKILEILDYGRQFIPVNERTDKNEQFDWIMGGKGVGYDMADGKAVPKAGQESSTPIQYMLQRHEFWKPWAPSDEANQYSIASYNSKEMQAFIATIEEMEKQYNKTPYDDPSYLVYSETQASKGTELNKYLLGEQTKMISGHRPIAEWDKMVQEWKDRGGQQLIKEINDGIKAAGK
;
A
#
# COMPACT_ATOMS: atom_id res chain seq x y z
N MET A 1 15.22 34.16 38.83
CA MET A 1 15.66 35.28 37.96
C MET A 1 15.26 34.95 36.53
N LYS A 2 14.13 35.53 36.11
CA LYS A 2 13.97 36.51 35.00
C LYS A 2 13.75 35.77 33.66
N GLY A 3 12.63 35.89 32.96
CA GLY A 3 11.41 36.66 33.10
C GLY A 3 10.67 36.57 31.75
N LYS A 4 9.39 36.18 31.77
CA LYS A 4 8.50 36.17 30.59
C LYS A 4 8.08 37.60 30.25
N SER A 5 7.86 37.90 28.97
CA SER A 5 6.99 39.02 28.60
C SER A 5 6.18 38.71 27.34
N PHE A 6 4.85 38.76 27.53
CA PHE A 6 3.81 38.86 26.52
C PHE A 6 3.65 40.33 26.13
N ILE A 7 3.46 40.65 24.85
CA ILE A 7 2.77 41.89 24.44
C ILE A 7 1.84 41.56 23.26
N SER A 8 0.54 41.72 23.52
CA SER A 8 -0.53 41.94 22.52
C SER A 8 -0.58 43.41 22.14
N LEU A 9 -0.98 43.76 20.91
CA LEU A 9 -1.77 44.95 20.55
C LEU A 9 -2.08 44.87 19.04
N LEU A 10 -3.33 44.62 18.63
CA LEU A 10 -4.44 45.56 18.33
C LEU A 10 -4.47 46.04 16.88
N ALA A 11 -5.63 45.84 16.25
CA ALA A 11 -6.00 46.24 14.89
C ALA A 11 -6.43 47.72 14.80
N ILE A 12 -6.43 48.29 13.59
CA ILE A 12 -7.53 49.05 12.94
C ILE A 12 -7.10 49.49 11.51
N PRO A 13 -8.03 49.59 10.53
CA PRO A 13 -7.75 49.70 9.10
C PRO A 13 -7.80 51.15 8.57
N VAL A 14 -7.24 51.39 7.39
CA VAL A 14 -7.43 52.65 6.65
C VAL A 14 -7.97 52.35 5.25
N LEU A 15 -9.20 52.83 5.02
CA LEU A 15 -9.85 53.06 3.74
C LEU A 15 -9.41 54.44 3.23
N ALA A 16 -9.11 54.57 1.94
CA ALA A 16 -9.23 55.84 1.22
C ALA A 16 -9.55 55.58 -0.26
N VAL A 17 -10.69 56.15 -0.68
CA VAL A 17 -11.27 56.21 -2.02
C VAL A 17 -10.88 57.54 -2.65
N SER A 18 -10.55 57.57 -3.95
CA SER A 18 -10.77 58.66 -4.93
C SER A 18 -9.77 58.51 -6.10
N ALA A 19 -10.03 58.82 -7.36
CA ALA A 19 -11.22 59.22 -8.10
C ALA A 19 -10.86 59.10 -9.60
N VAL A 20 -11.90 59.00 -10.42
CA VAL A 20 -11.89 58.99 -11.89
C VAL A 20 -11.43 60.33 -12.46
N ALA A 21 -10.65 60.31 -13.54
CA ALA A 21 -10.58 61.40 -14.50
C ALA A 21 -10.42 60.83 -15.93
N CYS A 22 -11.50 60.89 -16.70
CA CYS A 22 -11.48 60.80 -18.16
C CYS A 22 -11.09 62.17 -18.73
N SER A 23 -10.29 62.18 -19.79
CA SER A 23 -10.42 63.20 -20.83
C SER A 23 -9.95 62.63 -22.16
N ASP A 24 -10.88 62.71 -23.09
CA ASP A 24 -10.97 62.23 -24.45
C ASP A 24 -10.11 63.08 -25.43
N SER A 25 -9.91 62.54 -26.64
CA SER A 25 -9.92 63.23 -27.96
C SER A 25 -8.76 62.89 -28.92
N GLY A 26 -9.15 62.60 -30.17
CA GLY A 26 -8.33 62.88 -31.37
C GLY A 26 -8.00 61.67 -32.23
N GLY A 27 -8.89 61.30 -33.17
CA GLY A 27 -8.65 60.23 -34.15
C GLY A 27 -7.92 60.69 -35.41
N ASP A 28 -7.63 59.71 -36.26
CA ASP A 28 -7.35 59.92 -37.69
C ASP A 28 -7.81 58.69 -38.49
N GLU A 29 -8.57 58.92 -39.55
CA GLU A 29 -9.09 57.92 -40.51
C GLU A 29 -8.10 57.69 -41.66
N ALA A 30 -7.91 56.44 -42.07
CA ALA A 30 -7.52 56.13 -43.45
C ALA A 30 -8.01 54.74 -43.92
N LYS A 31 -9.05 54.79 -44.76
CA LYS A 31 -9.41 53.96 -45.93
C LYS A 31 -9.22 52.44 -45.89
N GLY A 32 -10.35 51.74 -46.04
CA GLY A 32 -10.43 50.29 -46.11
C GLY A 32 -10.10 49.65 -47.46
N THR A 33 -9.89 48.34 -47.35
CA THR A 33 -9.98 47.33 -48.39
C THR A 33 -10.74 46.13 -47.78
N THR A 34 -11.91 45.84 -48.32
CA THR A 34 -12.74 44.68 -47.98
C THR A 34 -12.17 43.39 -48.58
N GLN A 35 -11.98 42.37 -47.75
CA GLN A 35 -11.80 40.96 -48.14
C GLN A 35 -12.73 40.07 -47.26
N PRO A 36 -13.28 38.95 -47.79
CA PRO A 36 -14.46 38.29 -47.21
C PRO A 36 -14.21 37.59 -45.87
N ALA A 37 -15.27 37.50 -45.09
CA ALA A 37 -15.34 36.84 -43.80
C ALA A 37 -14.92 35.36 -43.87
N GLU A 38 -13.88 35.00 -43.12
CA GLU A 38 -13.72 33.65 -42.59
C GLU A 38 -14.62 33.51 -41.37
N THR A 39 -15.54 32.55 -41.43
CA THR A 39 -16.33 32.08 -40.29
C THR A 39 -15.41 31.39 -39.30
N GLY A 40 -14.76 32.17 -38.44
CA GLY A 40 -14.13 31.69 -37.22
C GLY A 40 -15.23 31.31 -36.23
N GLY A 41 -15.50 30.00 -36.12
CA GLY A 41 -16.26 29.46 -35.00
C GLY A 41 -15.59 29.87 -33.71
N THR A 42 -16.22 30.79 -32.98
CA THR A 42 -15.80 31.18 -31.64
C THR A 42 -16.09 30.00 -30.72
N SER A 43 -15.07 29.17 -30.48
CA SER A 43 -15.10 28.26 -29.33
C SER A 43 -15.10 29.13 -28.08
N THR A 44 -16.20 29.09 -27.33
CA THR A 44 -16.23 29.67 -25.99
C THR A 44 -15.08 29.04 -25.19
N PRO A 45 -14.21 29.84 -24.53
CA PRO A 45 -13.15 29.28 -23.70
C PRO A 45 -13.74 28.31 -22.68
N ALA A 46 -13.24 27.07 -22.64
CA ALA A 46 -13.71 26.08 -21.68
C ALA A 46 -13.55 26.64 -20.26
N LYS A 47 -14.65 26.64 -19.49
CA LYS A 47 -14.66 27.13 -18.11
C LYS A 47 -13.66 26.32 -17.28
N THR A 48 -12.75 27.00 -16.59
CA THR A 48 -11.83 26.35 -15.63
C THR A 48 -12.65 25.67 -14.53
N GLN A 49 -12.35 24.40 -14.26
CA GLN A 49 -13.07 23.60 -13.27
C GLN A 49 -12.40 23.70 -11.90
N ASP A 50 -13.15 24.03 -10.85
CA ASP A 50 -12.67 24.00 -9.46
C ASP A 50 -12.95 22.62 -8.84
N ILE A 51 -11.91 21.89 -8.46
CA ILE A 51 -12.04 20.50 -7.95
C ILE A 51 -11.50 20.42 -6.52
N SER A 52 -12.38 20.18 -5.56
CA SER A 52 -12.03 19.93 -4.17
C SER A 52 -11.65 18.46 -3.94
N PHE A 53 -10.53 18.23 -3.25
CA PHE A 53 -9.97 16.89 -3.05
C PHE A 53 -9.54 16.68 -1.62
N LEU A 54 -10.04 15.63 -0.95
CA LEU A 54 -9.62 15.23 0.38
C LEU A 54 -8.83 13.91 0.33
N ASN A 55 -7.63 13.91 0.91
CA ASN A 55 -6.80 12.71 1.03
C ASN A 55 -5.97 12.73 2.33
N PHE A 56 -5.31 11.63 2.66
CA PHE A 56 -4.40 11.53 3.78
C PHE A 56 -2.93 11.74 3.36
N ALA A 57 -2.09 12.01 4.36
CA ALA A 57 -0.65 12.05 4.29
C ALA A 57 -0.06 11.28 5.48
N TYR A 58 1.09 10.60 5.31
CA TYR A 58 1.75 9.95 6.44
C TYR A 58 2.66 10.93 7.18
N THR A 59 3.41 11.74 6.43
CA THR A 59 4.43 12.63 7.01
C THR A 59 4.47 14.02 6.39
N ILE A 60 4.26 14.13 5.07
CA ILE A 60 4.41 15.38 4.34
C ILE A 60 3.03 15.90 3.92
N PHE A 61 2.76 17.16 4.28
CA PHE A 61 1.64 17.96 3.77
C PHE A 61 2.14 18.83 2.62
N PRO A 62 1.86 18.48 1.35
CA PRO A 62 2.26 19.29 0.22
C PRO A 62 1.57 20.67 0.27
N ASP A 63 2.30 21.72 -0.08
CA ASP A 63 1.78 23.09 -0.11
C ASP A 63 0.68 23.21 -1.20
N PRO A 64 -0.57 23.54 -0.84
CA PRO A 64 -1.67 23.63 -1.81
C PRO A 64 -1.49 24.76 -2.85
N ASN A 65 -0.51 25.64 -2.71
CA ASN A 65 -0.21 26.71 -3.66
C ASN A 65 1.13 26.50 -4.39
N SER A 66 1.63 25.27 -4.45
CA SER A 66 2.92 24.98 -5.06
C SER A 66 2.89 24.98 -6.60
N LYS A 67 4.09 24.95 -7.19
CA LYS A 67 4.31 24.72 -8.64
C LYS A 67 3.64 23.44 -9.16
N GLY A 68 3.47 22.42 -8.31
CA GLY A 68 2.80 21.18 -8.70
C GLY A 68 1.31 21.41 -8.98
N VAL A 69 0.63 22.19 -8.14
CA VAL A 69 -0.79 22.56 -8.36
C VAL A 69 -0.92 23.48 -9.57
N GLU A 70 -0.01 24.44 -9.74
CA GLU A 70 0.02 25.32 -10.91
C GLU A 70 0.20 24.55 -12.23
N ALA A 71 1.09 23.56 -12.25
CA ALA A 71 1.30 22.71 -13.42
C ALA A 71 0.03 21.94 -13.81
N ILE A 72 -0.72 21.39 -12.83
CA ILE A 72 -2.00 20.73 -13.08
C ILE A 72 -3.01 21.71 -13.68
N LYS A 73 -3.10 22.92 -13.12
CA LYS A 73 -3.98 23.98 -13.65
C LYS A 73 -3.66 24.30 -15.10
N GLN A 74 -2.38 24.48 -15.43
CA GLN A 74 -1.95 24.81 -16.80
C GLN A 74 -2.26 23.67 -17.77
N LYS A 75 -2.05 22.41 -17.36
CA LYS A 75 -2.25 21.25 -18.25
C LYS A 75 -3.72 20.91 -18.46
N PHE A 76 -4.53 20.92 -17.39
CA PHE A 76 -5.90 20.40 -17.42
C PHE A 76 -6.97 21.49 -17.42
N ASN A 77 -6.58 22.76 -17.26
CA ASN A 77 -7.49 23.87 -17.00
C ASN A 77 -8.40 23.58 -15.78
N ALA A 78 -7.80 23.07 -14.70
CA ALA A 78 -8.49 22.68 -13.48
C ALA A 78 -7.76 23.21 -12.22
N ASN A 79 -8.47 23.93 -11.36
CA ASN A 79 -7.96 24.37 -10.07
C ASN A 79 -8.21 23.28 -9.03
N ILE A 80 -7.18 22.48 -8.72
CA ILE A 80 -7.27 21.50 -7.63
C ILE A 80 -7.14 22.22 -6.29
N LYS A 81 -8.05 21.92 -5.37
CA LYS A 81 -8.07 22.42 -3.99
C LYS A 81 -7.83 21.24 -3.05
N PRO A 82 -6.57 20.80 -2.88
CA PRO A 82 -6.24 19.63 -2.09
C PRO A 82 -6.31 19.96 -0.59
N GLN A 83 -6.90 19.05 0.17
CA GLN A 83 -6.87 19.04 1.61
C GLN A 83 -6.27 17.72 2.06
N PHE A 84 -5.15 17.81 2.77
CA PHE A 84 -4.48 16.66 3.35
C PHE A 84 -4.68 16.62 4.86
N VAL A 85 -4.86 15.42 5.41
CA VAL A 85 -4.99 15.17 6.86
C VAL A 85 -3.99 14.08 7.25
N LEU A 86 -3.49 14.09 8.48
CA LEU A 86 -2.65 13.00 8.98
C LEU A 86 -3.40 11.68 8.87
N GLN A 87 -2.71 10.63 8.46
CA GLN A 87 -3.31 9.30 8.28
C GLN A 87 -3.97 8.77 9.56
N SER A 88 -3.43 9.12 10.74
CA SER A 88 -3.99 8.76 12.04
C SER A 88 -5.37 9.36 12.29
N ASP A 89 -5.63 10.54 11.74
CA ASP A 89 -6.83 11.35 12.03
C ASP A 89 -7.82 11.32 10.86
N PHE A 90 -7.41 10.71 9.74
CA PHE A 90 -8.15 10.76 8.48
C PHE A 90 -9.57 10.18 8.59
N ASN A 91 -9.73 9.02 9.23
CA ASN A 91 -11.03 8.37 9.33
C ASN A 91 -12.02 9.17 10.19
N GLU A 92 -11.55 9.80 11.27
CA GLU A 92 -12.38 10.69 12.10
C GLU A 92 -12.83 11.91 11.30
N LYS A 93 -11.89 12.56 10.60
CA LYS A 93 -12.18 13.72 9.76
C LYS A 93 -13.16 13.38 8.63
N LEU A 94 -12.95 12.24 7.98
CA LEU A 94 -13.82 11.74 6.92
C LEU A 94 -15.23 11.51 7.45
N ASN A 95 -15.40 10.87 8.61
CA ASN A 95 -16.71 10.65 9.23
C ASN A 95 -17.48 11.96 9.46
N VAL A 96 -16.81 13.01 9.94
CA VAL A 96 -17.43 14.33 10.14
C VAL A 96 -17.88 14.96 8.82
N ILE A 97 -17.06 14.87 7.78
CA ILE A 97 -17.37 15.41 6.44
C ILE A 97 -18.54 14.65 5.81
N MET A 98 -18.55 13.32 5.93
CA MET A 98 -19.65 12.51 5.40
C MET A 98 -20.96 12.77 6.17
N ALA A 99 -20.89 13.01 7.49
CA ALA A 99 -22.06 13.32 8.31
C ALA A 99 -22.64 14.72 8.05
N SER A 100 -21.82 15.71 7.64
CA SER A 100 -22.30 17.05 7.31
C SER A 100 -23.06 17.10 5.98
N GLY A 101 -22.89 16.08 5.12
CA GLY A 101 -23.41 16.07 3.75
C GLY A 101 -22.64 17.00 2.81
N ASP A 102 -21.56 17.64 3.28
CA ASP A 102 -20.72 18.53 2.48
C ASP A 102 -19.42 17.85 2.05
N MET A 103 -19.59 16.72 1.37
CA MET A 103 -18.48 15.95 0.81
C MET A 103 -17.79 16.75 -0.31
N PRO A 104 -16.44 16.85 -0.31
CA PRO A 104 -15.65 17.34 -1.44
C PRO A 104 -15.97 16.59 -2.74
N ASP A 105 -15.59 17.18 -3.88
CA ASP A 105 -15.81 16.56 -5.19
C ASP A 105 -15.16 15.17 -5.27
N VAL A 106 -13.95 15.04 -4.71
CA VAL A 106 -13.16 13.82 -4.68
C VAL A 106 -12.68 13.52 -3.27
N VAL A 107 -12.82 12.27 -2.83
CA VAL A 107 -12.40 11.82 -1.50
C VAL A 107 -11.70 10.47 -1.58
N ALA A 108 -10.54 10.36 -0.92
CA ALA A 108 -9.90 9.08 -0.70
C ALA A 108 -10.63 8.26 0.39
N ILE A 109 -10.77 6.96 0.16
CA ILE A 109 -11.20 5.99 1.14
C ILE A 109 -10.00 5.08 1.42
N LYS A 110 -9.55 5.04 2.66
CA LYS A 110 -8.38 4.25 3.03
C LYS A 110 -8.70 2.76 3.11
N ASP A 111 -9.83 2.42 3.74
CA ASP A 111 -10.19 1.06 4.11
C ASP A 111 -11.63 0.73 3.67
N LEU A 112 -11.88 -0.52 3.27
CA LEU A 112 -13.23 -1.06 3.04
C LEU A 112 -13.91 -1.37 4.38
N ASP A 113 -14.25 -0.35 5.14
CA ASP A 113 -14.90 -0.47 6.44
C ASP A 113 -16.43 -0.36 6.35
N ALA A 114 -17.09 -0.52 7.50
CA ALA A 114 -18.55 -0.39 7.61
C ALA A 114 -19.09 0.95 7.08
N ASN A 115 -18.32 2.03 7.25
CA ASN A 115 -18.74 3.37 6.84
C ASN A 115 -18.72 3.50 5.33
N TYR A 116 -17.70 2.99 4.63
CA TYR A 116 -17.68 2.97 3.17
C TYR A 116 -18.95 2.33 2.60
N TYR A 117 -19.28 1.11 3.03
CA TYR A 117 -20.47 0.40 2.53
C TYR A 117 -21.76 1.14 2.90
N LYS A 118 -21.85 1.72 4.10
CA LYS A 118 -22.98 2.53 4.55
C LYS A 118 -23.18 3.76 3.65
N TRP A 119 -22.13 4.56 3.43
CA TRP A 119 -22.21 5.78 2.63
C TRP A 119 -22.55 5.51 1.16
N ALA A 120 -21.97 4.46 0.57
CA ALA A 120 -22.32 4.03 -0.77
C ALA A 120 -23.81 3.64 -0.88
N LYS A 121 -24.33 2.85 0.08
CA LYS A 121 -25.77 2.49 0.13
C LYS A 121 -26.68 3.71 0.36
N GLN A 122 -26.19 4.73 1.07
CA GLN A 122 -26.89 6.00 1.30
C GLN A 122 -26.81 6.95 0.08
N GLY A 123 -26.11 6.57 -0.99
CA GLY A 123 -26.01 7.37 -2.21
C GLY A 123 -25.06 8.56 -2.09
N ALA A 124 -24.06 8.49 -1.19
CA ALA A 124 -23.08 9.57 -1.04
C ALA A 124 -22.11 9.67 -2.23
N PHE A 125 -21.91 8.57 -2.96
CA PHE A 125 -20.93 8.47 -4.05
C PHE A 125 -21.60 8.36 -5.42
N LEU A 126 -20.95 8.94 -6.43
CA LEU A 126 -21.35 8.85 -7.83
C LEU A 126 -21.09 7.43 -8.37
N PRO A 127 -22.09 6.75 -8.99
CA PRO A 127 -21.84 5.52 -9.75
C PRO A 127 -20.92 5.77 -10.94
N LEU A 128 -19.92 4.92 -11.14
CA LEU A 128 -18.88 5.09 -12.16
C LEU A 128 -19.03 4.16 -13.35
N ASP A 129 -20.01 3.24 -13.35
CA ASP A 129 -20.15 2.17 -14.34
C ASP A 129 -20.13 2.69 -15.79
N GLU A 130 -20.81 3.80 -16.07
CA GLU A 130 -20.88 4.43 -17.41
C GLU A 130 -19.59 5.16 -17.84
N TYR A 131 -18.63 5.29 -16.93
CA TYR A 131 -17.36 5.96 -17.17
C TYR A 131 -16.18 5.00 -17.26
N ILE A 132 -16.24 3.83 -16.62
CA ILE A 132 -15.11 2.88 -16.54
C ILE A 132 -14.53 2.56 -17.92
N ASP A 133 -15.39 2.25 -18.89
CA ASP A 133 -14.95 1.86 -20.24
C ASP A 133 -14.37 3.01 -21.07
N LYS A 134 -14.57 4.27 -20.66
CA LYS A 134 -14.08 5.47 -21.37
C LYS A 134 -12.61 5.77 -21.07
N TYR A 135 -12.10 5.30 -19.93
CA TYR A 135 -10.75 5.62 -19.45
C TYR A 135 -9.89 4.35 -19.39
N PRO A 136 -8.79 4.27 -20.17
CA PRO A 136 -7.98 3.06 -20.28
C PRO A 136 -7.52 2.47 -18.94
N THR A 137 -7.12 3.30 -17.97
CA THR A 137 -6.59 2.83 -16.68
C THR A 137 -7.68 2.40 -15.69
N LEU A 138 -8.93 2.80 -15.93
CA LEU A 138 -10.09 2.30 -15.18
C LEU A 138 -10.53 0.96 -15.79
N LYS A 139 -10.64 0.91 -17.12
CA LYS A 139 -10.95 -0.33 -17.84
C LYS A 139 -9.93 -1.45 -17.61
N ALA A 140 -8.65 -1.11 -17.41
CA ALA A 140 -7.58 -2.07 -17.13
C ALA A 140 -7.67 -2.73 -15.74
N VAL A 141 -8.53 -2.25 -14.84
CA VAL A 141 -8.73 -2.86 -13.53
C VAL A 141 -9.47 -4.19 -13.71
N PRO A 142 -8.92 -5.34 -13.23
CA PRO A 142 -9.59 -6.62 -13.31
C PRO A 142 -10.95 -6.60 -12.63
N THR A 143 -11.94 -7.28 -13.22
CA THR A 143 -13.29 -7.41 -12.64
C THR A 143 -13.24 -7.98 -11.23
N THR A 144 -12.33 -8.92 -10.95
CA THR A 144 -12.14 -9.50 -9.60
C THR A 144 -11.70 -8.48 -8.55
N ILE A 145 -11.13 -7.34 -8.95
CA ILE A 145 -10.84 -6.21 -8.04
C ILE A 145 -12.09 -5.39 -7.82
N TYR A 146 -12.80 -5.02 -8.89
CA TYR A 146 -14.07 -4.28 -8.76
C TYR A 146 -15.12 -5.03 -7.94
N ASP A 147 -15.18 -6.35 -8.05
CA ASP A 147 -16.11 -7.20 -7.31
C ASP A 147 -15.93 -7.11 -5.79
N GLN A 148 -14.72 -6.82 -5.29
CA GLN A 148 -14.44 -6.71 -3.84
C GLN A 148 -15.14 -5.51 -3.19
N PHE A 149 -15.52 -4.49 -3.96
CA PHE A 149 -16.17 -3.28 -3.45
C PHE A 149 -17.39 -2.86 -4.28
N ARG A 150 -17.93 -3.77 -5.10
CA ARG A 150 -19.20 -3.58 -5.80
C ARG A 150 -20.35 -3.61 -4.81
N ILE A 151 -21.26 -2.64 -4.91
CA ILE A 151 -22.39 -2.50 -3.99
C ILE A 151 -23.67 -2.39 -4.81
N ASN A 152 -24.61 -3.32 -4.60
CA ASN A 152 -25.87 -3.39 -5.34
C ASN A 152 -25.67 -3.35 -6.88
N GLY A 153 -24.65 -4.07 -7.37
CA GLY A 153 -24.33 -4.15 -8.79
C GLY A 153 -23.59 -2.94 -9.38
N LYS A 154 -23.33 -1.88 -8.60
CA LYS A 154 -22.70 -0.65 -9.04
C LYS A 154 -21.30 -0.48 -8.47
N ILE A 155 -20.43 0.20 -9.22
CA ILE A 155 -19.08 0.58 -8.81
C ILE A 155 -19.07 2.07 -8.45
N TYR A 156 -18.59 2.41 -7.27
CA TYR A 156 -18.61 3.80 -6.75
C TYR A 156 -17.22 4.41 -6.59
N SER A 157 -16.17 3.69 -6.99
CA SER A 157 -14.80 4.08 -6.65
C SER A 157 -13.78 3.56 -7.64
N VAL A 158 -12.66 4.29 -7.76
CA VAL A 158 -11.48 3.90 -8.53
C VAL A 158 -10.42 3.35 -7.57
N PRO A 159 -10.03 2.07 -7.67
CA PRO A 159 -9.05 1.48 -6.74
C PRO A 159 -7.64 1.94 -7.07
N MET A 160 -6.82 2.22 -6.07
CA MET A 160 -5.40 2.53 -6.33
C MET A 160 -4.60 1.23 -6.42
N TYR A 161 -3.76 1.10 -7.45
CA TYR A 161 -2.98 -0.10 -7.67
C TYR A 161 -2.13 -0.47 -6.44
N SER A 162 -2.09 -1.76 -6.13
CA SER A 162 -1.14 -2.34 -5.19
C SER A 162 -0.69 -3.68 -5.73
N PRO A 163 0.62 -4.00 -5.66
CA PRO A 163 1.08 -5.33 -6.02
C PRO A 163 0.37 -6.39 -5.21
N THR A 164 0.21 -7.56 -5.82
CA THR A 164 -0.31 -8.77 -5.19
C THR A 164 0.76 -9.61 -4.52
N TYR A 165 2.05 -9.28 -4.72
CA TYR A 165 3.16 -9.86 -3.97
C TYR A 165 2.95 -9.74 -2.46
N THR A 166 3.31 -10.80 -1.75
CA THR A 166 3.33 -10.81 -0.28
C THR A 166 4.74 -11.06 0.22
N PHE A 167 4.92 -11.04 1.53
CA PHE A 167 6.21 -11.38 2.12
C PHE A 167 6.56 -12.84 1.81
N SER A 168 7.83 -13.05 1.45
CA SER A 168 8.46 -14.35 1.27
C SER A 168 9.50 -14.56 2.36
N GLY A 169 9.71 -15.81 2.78
CA GLY A 169 10.81 -16.14 3.67
C GLY A 169 12.15 -15.74 3.03
N THR A 170 13.07 -15.24 3.83
CA THR A 170 14.44 -14.97 3.37
C THR A 170 15.44 -15.59 4.32
N ILE A 171 16.57 -16.01 3.76
CA ILE A 171 17.60 -16.73 4.51
C ILE A 171 19.00 -16.26 4.13
N ARG A 172 19.92 -16.33 5.08
CA ARG A 172 21.37 -16.16 4.86
C ARG A 172 21.91 -17.35 4.08
N GLN A 173 21.99 -17.19 2.76
CA GLN A 173 22.57 -18.20 1.86
C GLN A 173 24.04 -18.45 2.20
N ASP A 174 24.80 -17.41 2.56
CA ASP A 174 26.20 -17.58 2.95
C ASP A 174 26.36 -18.44 4.22
N TRP A 175 25.36 -18.42 5.11
CA TRP A 175 25.34 -19.28 6.30
C TRP A 175 25.01 -20.74 5.94
N LEU A 176 24.08 -20.96 5.02
CA LEU A 176 23.84 -22.31 4.47
C LEU A 176 25.13 -22.88 3.86
N ASP A 177 25.80 -22.10 3.02
CA ASP A 177 27.04 -22.49 2.34
C ASP A 177 28.16 -22.80 3.35
N ASN A 178 28.30 -21.97 4.39
CA ASN A 178 29.31 -22.15 5.44
C ASN A 178 29.13 -23.45 6.24
N LEU A 179 27.88 -23.85 6.46
CA LEU A 179 27.53 -25.06 7.22
C LEU A 179 27.29 -26.29 6.31
N GLY A 180 27.38 -26.15 4.99
CA GLY A 180 27.09 -27.21 4.03
C GLY A 180 25.61 -27.65 4.03
N LEU A 181 24.71 -26.75 4.40
CA LEU A 181 23.26 -26.99 4.46
C LEU A 181 22.60 -26.68 3.12
N LYS A 182 21.47 -27.34 2.86
CA LYS A 182 20.63 -27.06 1.69
C LYS A 182 19.56 -26.03 2.04
N MET A 183 19.04 -25.34 1.02
CA MET A 183 17.84 -24.52 1.15
C MET A 183 16.67 -25.38 1.66
N PRO A 184 15.98 -24.99 2.75
CA PRO A 184 14.88 -25.78 3.29
C PRO A 184 13.65 -25.75 2.38
N THR A 185 12.91 -26.87 2.38
CA THR A 185 11.70 -27.07 1.57
C THR A 185 10.47 -27.46 2.42
N SER A 186 10.64 -27.54 3.74
CA SER A 186 9.59 -27.83 4.72
C SER A 186 9.88 -27.16 6.06
N TYR A 187 8.88 -27.04 6.93
CA TYR A 187 9.06 -26.49 8.28
C TYR A 187 10.01 -27.32 9.15
N LYS A 188 10.04 -28.64 8.95
CA LYS A 188 11.00 -29.53 9.62
C LYS A 188 12.44 -29.17 9.23
N GLU A 189 12.73 -29.07 7.94
CA GLU A 189 14.06 -28.69 7.45
C GLU A 189 14.40 -27.26 7.87
N LEU A 190 13.43 -26.35 7.85
CA LEU A 190 13.61 -24.97 8.29
C LEU A 190 13.97 -24.89 9.79
N LEU A 191 13.37 -25.73 10.63
CA LEU A 191 13.73 -25.85 12.05
C LEU A 191 15.15 -26.40 12.23
N GLU A 192 15.53 -27.42 11.46
CA GLU A 192 16.89 -27.99 11.49
C GLU A 192 17.94 -26.94 11.08
N VAL A 193 17.65 -26.17 10.03
CA VAL A 193 18.50 -25.05 9.59
C VAL A 193 18.57 -23.95 10.65
N ALA A 194 17.44 -23.56 11.25
CA ALA A 194 17.40 -22.57 12.32
C ALA A 194 18.24 -22.99 13.54
N ALA A 195 18.18 -24.27 13.92
CA ALA A 195 18.99 -24.84 14.98
C ALA A 195 20.49 -24.78 14.62
N ALA A 196 20.85 -25.20 13.40
CA ALA A 196 22.22 -25.18 12.93
C ALA A 196 22.80 -23.75 12.84
N PHE A 197 22.00 -22.76 12.44
CA PHE A 197 22.38 -21.35 12.50
C PHE A 197 22.64 -20.85 13.92
N THR A 198 22.04 -21.48 14.92
CA THR A 198 22.17 -21.05 16.31
C THR A 198 23.40 -21.66 17.00
N THR A 199 23.78 -22.88 16.62
CA THR A 199 24.84 -23.63 17.31
C THR A 199 26.04 -23.97 16.44
N GLY A 200 25.99 -23.69 15.14
CA GLY A 200 26.96 -24.13 14.14
C GLY A 200 28.03 -23.11 13.79
N ASP A 201 28.06 -21.93 14.41
CA ASP A 201 28.97 -20.81 14.05
C ASP A 201 28.88 -20.44 12.55
N PRO A 202 27.68 -20.14 12.03
CA PRO A 202 27.47 -19.90 10.60
C PRO A 202 28.20 -18.65 10.06
N ASP A 203 28.50 -17.69 10.92
CA ASP A 203 29.25 -16.48 10.60
C ASP A 203 30.77 -16.62 10.86
N LYS A 204 31.23 -17.77 11.35
CA LYS A 204 32.63 -18.16 11.52
C LYS A 204 33.41 -17.22 12.46
N ASN A 205 32.75 -16.72 13.49
CA ASN A 205 33.35 -15.82 14.47
C ASN A 205 33.84 -16.57 15.74
N GLY A 206 33.54 -17.86 15.86
CA GLY A 206 33.91 -18.73 16.98
C GLY A 206 33.04 -18.56 18.22
N LYS A 207 31.88 -17.91 18.13
CA LYS A 207 30.94 -17.62 19.23
C LYS A 207 29.54 -18.07 18.84
N ASN A 208 28.76 -18.47 19.84
CA ASN A 208 27.34 -18.77 19.68
C ASN A 208 26.52 -17.50 19.96
N ASP A 209 26.60 -16.51 19.07
CA ASP A 209 25.87 -15.23 19.16
C ASP A 209 24.90 -14.99 18.00
N THR A 210 24.68 -16.02 17.19
CA THR A 210 23.72 -16.05 16.08
C THR A 210 22.51 -16.91 16.44
N TYR A 211 21.40 -16.70 15.71
CA TYR A 211 20.20 -17.51 15.87
C TYR A 211 19.42 -17.63 14.56
N GLY A 212 18.54 -18.64 14.51
CA GLY A 212 17.73 -18.94 13.33
C GLY A 212 16.82 -17.79 12.90
N PHE A 213 15.76 -17.53 13.67
CA PHE A 213 14.69 -16.61 13.28
C PHE A 213 14.79 -15.24 13.96
N ALA A 214 14.72 -14.18 13.17
CA ALA A 214 14.30 -12.88 13.66
C ALA A 214 12.77 -12.87 13.86
N LEU A 215 12.32 -12.68 15.10
CA LEU A 215 10.89 -12.63 15.46
C LEU A 215 10.64 -11.43 16.38
N GLY A 216 9.52 -10.75 16.16
CA GLY A 216 9.07 -9.61 16.95
C GLY A 216 7.72 -9.83 17.60
N GLN A 217 7.24 -8.76 18.25
CA GLN A 217 5.95 -8.72 18.91
C GLN A 217 4.85 -9.01 17.88
N ASP A 218 3.71 -9.52 18.35
CA ASP A 218 2.61 -9.94 17.48
C ASP A 218 2.99 -11.00 16.44
N ILE A 219 4.08 -11.75 16.67
CA ILE A 219 4.57 -12.81 15.78
C ILE A 219 4.82 -12.22 14.38
N SER A 220 5.52 -11.08 14.37
CA SER A 220 5.88 -10.35 13.16
C SER A 220 7.41 -10.43 12.96
N PRO A 221 7.88 -11.00 11.84
CA PRO A 221 7.12 -11.54 10.72
C PRO A 221 6.43 -12.89 11.05
N THR A 222 5.44 -13.25 10.22
CA THR A 222 4.63 -14.47 10.42
C THR A 222 5.38 -15.77 10.14
N HIS A 223 6.46 -15.71 9.35
CA HIS A 223 7.23 -16.86 8.85
C HIS A 223 6.40 -17.91 8.10
N ALA A 224 5.31 -17.48 7.44
CA ALA A 224 4.53 -18.32 6.54
C ALA A 224 5.30 -18.61 5.23
N GLN A 225 5.31 -19.86 4.77
CA GLN A 225 5.96 -20.29 3.52
C GLN A 225 4.94 -20.71 2.45
N GLY A 226 3.92 -19.88 2.26
CA GLY A 226 2.85 -20.09 1.28
C GLY A 226 1.46 -19.82 1.84
N ALA A 227 0.45 -19.87 0.96
CA ALA A 227 -0.95 -19.56 1.26
C ALA A 227 -1.52 -20.41 2.42
N TYR A 228 -1.19 -21.71 2.42
CA TYR A 228 -1.62 -22.66 3.45
C TYR A 228 -1.18 -22.25 4.86
N TRP A 229 -0.01 -21.62 5.02
CA TRP A 229 0.51 -21.18 6.32
C TRP A 229 0.24 -19.70 6.63
N ASN A 230 -0.38 -19.00 5.68
CA ASN A 230 -0.75 -17.60 5.85
C ASN A 230 -2.00 -17.46 6.74
N THR A 231 -2.32 -16.23 7.10
CA THR A 231 -3.40 -15.86 8.04
C THR A 231 -4.75 -15.58 7.38
N GLY A 232 -4.80 -15.43 6.05
CA GLY A 232 -6.04 -15.18 5.30
C GLY A 232 -7.01 -16.37 5.25
N TRP A 233 -8.19 -16.18 4.65
CA TRP A 233 -9.27 -17.19 4.63
C TRP A 233 -9.02 -18.29 3.61
N TYR A 234 -8.05 -19.15 3.94
CA TYR A 234 -7.60 -20.24 3.10
C TYR A 234 -8.30 -21.56 3.43
N HIS A 235 -8.27 -21.92 4.71
CA HIS A 235 -8.65 -23.27 5.16
C HIS A 235 -10.15 -23.45 5.18
N LYS A 236 -10.59 -24.72 5.10
CA LYS A 236 -11.99 -25.10 5.33
C LYS A 236 -12.10 -25.93 6.60
N ASP A 237 -13.18 -25.72 7.35
CA ASP A 237 -13.56 -26.60 8.45
C ASP A 237 -14.19 -27.91 7.93
N LYS A 238 -14.52 -28.81 8.86
CA LYS A 238 -15.14 -30.11 8.56
C LYS A 238 -16.48 -30.01 7.81
N ASP A 239 -17.16 -28.87 7.91
CA ASP A 239 -18.45 -28.61 7.31
C ASP A 239 -18.30 -27.89 5.94
N GLY A 240 -17.05 -27.69 5.50
CA GLY A 240 -16.70 -27.07 4.22
C GLY A 240 -16.70 -25.53 4.25
N ASN A 241 -16.88 -24.91 5.41
CA ASN A 241 -16.87 -23.46 5.54
C ASN A 241 -15.43 -22.94 5.57
N TYR A 242 -15.17 -21.84 4.88
CA TYR A 242 -13.90 -21.12 5.00
C TYR A 242 -13.69 -20.62 6.43
N ILE A 243 -12.46 -20.75 6.92
CA ILE A 243 -12.02 -20.25 8.23
C ILE A 243 -10.74 -19.43 8.06
N PRO A 244 -10.48 -18.44 8.95
CA PRO A 244 -9.27 -17.65 8.86
C PRO A 244 -8.04 -18.51 9.16
N GLY A 245 -6.97 -18.31 8.39
CA GLY A 245 -5.72 -19.05 8.53
C GLY A 245 -5.10 -18.90 9.91
N MET A 246 -5.39 -17.81 10.62
CA MET A 246 -4.99 -17.63 12.03
C MET A 246 -5.40 -18.76 12.99
N ILE A 247 -6.46 -19.52 12.68
CA ILE A 247 -6.88 -20.70 13.46
C ILE A 247 -6.73 -22.03 12.70
N GLY A 248 -6.18 -21.96 11.49
CA GLY A 248 -6.03 -23.10 10.59
C GLY A 248 -4.85 -24.01 10.93
N PRO A 249 -4.80 -25.22 10.34
CA PRO A 249 -3.73 -26.19 10.56
C PRO A 249 -2.35 -25.66 10.15
N GLY A 250 -2.25 -24.91 9.05
CA GLY A 250 -0.96 -24.31 8.65
C GLY A 250 -0.43 -23.35 9.70
N ARG A 251 -1.27 -22.49 10.30
CA ARG A 251 -0.81 -21.62 11.37
C ARG A 251 -0.35 -22.41 12.59
N LYS A 252 -1.01 -23.51 12.93
CA LYS A 252 -0.57 -24.38 14.03
C LYS A 252 0.84 -24.91 13.79
N GLU A 253 1.16 -25.39 12.58
CA GLU A 253 2.50 -25.88 12.22
C GLU A 253 3.58 -24.79 12.32
N VAL A 254 3.26 -23.54 11.93
CA VAL A 254 4.15 -22.38 12.11
C VAL A 254 4.43 -22.15 13.60
N ILE A 255 3.38 -22.15 14.44
CA ILE A 255 3.51 -21.92 15.88
C ILE A 255 4.27 -23.06 16.55
N GLU A 256 4.06 -24.32 16.13
CA GLU A 256 4.84 -25.48 16.57
C GLU A 256 6.32 -25.34 16.24
N THR A 257 6.63 -24.91 15.02
CA THR A 257 8.01 -24.68 14.58
C THR A 257 8.67 -23.56 15.38
N LEU A 258 8.00 -22.41 15.53
CA LEU A 258 8.53 -21.28 16.30
C LEU A 258 8.68 -21.61 17.79
N ALA A 259 7.77 -22.38 18.38
CA ALA A 259 7.88 -22.83 19.77
C ALA A 259 9.06 -23.80 19.96
N ALA A 260 9.26 -24.73 19.03
CA ALA A 260 10.40 -25.63 19.05
C ALA A 260 11.72 -24.87 18.89
N ALA A 261 11.77 -23.92 17.95
CA ALA A 261 12.92 -23.05 17.74
C ALA A 261 13.21 -22.17 18.98
N TYR A 262 12.17 -21.58 19.59
CA TYR A 262 12.31 -20.78 20.81
C TYR A 262 12.89 -21.59 21.96
N LYS A 263 12.40 -22.82 22.15
CA LYS A 263 12.95 -23.75 23.16
C LYS A 263 14.44 -24.08 22.92
N GLN A 264 14.89 -24.07 21.67
CA GLN A 264 16.28 -24.28 21.28
C GLN A 264 17.12 -23.00 21.31
N GLY A 265 16.54 -21.84 21.63
CA GLY A 265 17.21 -20.54 21.54
C GLY A 265 17.39 -20.01 20.11
N ALA A 266 16.76 -20.65 19.13
CA ALA A 266 16.87 -20.33 17.70
C ALA A 266 15.90 -19.23 17.23
N VAL A 267 15.34 -18.46 18.17
CA VAL A 267 14.45 -17.33 17.92
C VAL A 267 14.98 -16.16 18.76
N THR A 268 14.78 -14.93 18.29
CA THR A 268 15.08 -13.75 19.09
C THR A 268 14.51 -13.86 20.51
N LYS A 269 15.38 -13.77 21.51
CA LYS A 269 15.06 -14.09 22.92
C LYS A 269 13.87 -13.30 23.48
N ASP A 270 13.85 -12.00 23.21
CA ASP A 270 12.85 -11.06 23.72
C ASP A 270 11.76 -10.74 22.68
N PHE A 271 11.50 -11.66 21.74
CA PHE A 271 10.63 -11.40 20.58
C PHE A 271 9.32 -10.70 20.93
N ALA A 272 8.67 -11.09 22.03
CA ALA A 272 7.35 -10.58 22.43
C ALA A 272 7.29 -9.05 22.68
N VAL A 273 8.42 -8.37 22.85
CA VAL A 273 8.48 -6.91 23.08
C VAL A 273 9.26 -6.15 22.01
N LEU A 274 9.79 -6.84 20.99
CA LEU A 274 10.52 -6.19 19.92
C LEU A 274 9.56 -5.63 18.88
N ASN A 275 9.62 -4.32 18.67
CA ASN A 275 8.89 -3.70 17.57
C ASN A 275 9.54 -4.03 16.21
N TRP A 276 8.83 -3.72 15.13
CA TRP A 276 9.28 -4.02 13.76
C TRP A 276 10.70 -3.53 13.44
N ALA A 277 11.06 -2.31 13.84
CA ALA A 277 12.38 -1.76 13.58
C ALA A 277 13.48 -2.50 14.35
N GLN A 278 13.21 -2.88 15.61
CA GLN A 278 14.11 -3.72 16.40
C GLN A 278 14.27 -5.11 15.80
N THR A 279 13.17 -5.74 15.37
CA THR A 279 13.22 -7.06 14.72
C THR A 279 13.99 -7.04 13.39
N ASN A 280 13.83 -6.00 12.56
CA ASN A 280 14.64 -5.83 11.35
C ASN A 280 16.13 -5.75 11.69
N LYS A 281 16.48 -4.96 12.70
CA LYS A 281 17.86 -4.79 13.13
C LYS A 281 18.52 -6.12 13.50
N GLU A 282 17.80 -7.07 14.07
CA GLU A 282 18.35 -8.38 14.40
C GLU A 282 18.88 -9.15 13.18
N PHE A 283 18.15 -9.13 12.06
CA PHE A 283 18.61 -9.73 10.82
C PHE A 283 19.75 -8.92 10.19
N TYR A 284 19.55 -7.62 10.02
CA TYR A 284 20.50 -6.77 9.29
C TYR A 284 21.78 -6.42 10.05
N SER A 285 21.83 -6.63 11.37
CA SER A 285 23.08 -6.54 12.15
C SER A 285 23.87 -7.86 12.17
N GLY A 286 23.44 -8.87 11.41
CA GLY A 286 24.15 -10.13 11.25
C GLY A 286 23.88 -11.17 12.34
N LYS A 287 22.88 -10.99 13.20
CA LYS A 287 22.59 -11.90 14.31
C LYS A 287 21.57 -12.99 13.97
N ALA A 288 20.64 -12.71 13.07
CA ALA A 288 19.60 -13.66 12.66
C ALA A 288 19.82 -14.17 11.23
N GLY A 289 19.52 -15.45 11.00
CA GLY A 289 19.71 -16.09 9.69
C GLY A 289 18.46 -16.16 8.82
N ILE A 290 17.26 -16.05 9.39
CA ILE A 290 15.96 -16.20 8.72
C ILE A 290 15.06 -15.01 9.06
N PHE A 291 14.49 -14.40 8.03
CA PHE A 291 13.57 -13.26 8.13
C PHE A 291 12.55 -13.28 6.99
N ILE A 292 12.09 -12.11 6.55
CA ILE A 292 11.24 -11.94 5.38
C ILE A 292 11.87 -10.99 4.36
N GLY A 293 11.39 -11.10 3.13
CA GLY A 293 11.64 -10.17 2.04
C GLY A 293 10.42 -10.00 1.17
N THR A 294 10.38 -8.93 0.41
CA THR A 294 9.30 -8.61 -0.52
C THR A 294 9.89 -7.77 -1.64
N PRO A 295 9.38 -7.84 -2.87
CA PRO A 295 9.85 -6.97 -3.95
C PRO A 295 9.74 -5.48 -3.63
N THR A 296 8.79 -5.08 -2.78
CA THR A 296 8.53 -3.67 -2.45
C THR A 296 8.47 -3.43 -0.94
N GLY A 297 8.91 -2.25 -0.49
CA GLY A 297 8.83 -1.83 0.91
C GLY A 297 10.00 -2.25 1.79
N MET A 298 11.03 -2.87 1.20
CA MET A 298 12.28 -3.13 1.91
C MET A 298 13.07 -1.83 2.08
N VAL A 299 13.78 -1.69 3.20
CA VAL A 299 14.62 -0.50 3.47
C VAL A 299 16.03 -0.80 3.00
N GLU A 300 16.47 -0.11 1.94
CA GLU A 300 17.78 -0.32 1.31
C GLU A 300 18.95 -0.14 2.30
N ASP A 301 18.89 0.89 3.14
CA ASP A 301 19.93 1.17 4.15
C ASP A 301 20.13 0.02 5.14
N TYR A 302 19.09 -0.76 5.43
CA TYR A 302 19.24 -1.93 6.29
C TYR A 302 20.05 -3.02 5.60
N TYR A 303 19.80 -3.29 4.33
CA TYR A 303 20.56 -4.27 3.56
C TYR A 303 22.02 -3.81 3.36
N LEU A 304 22.24 -2.53 3.07
CA LEU A 304 23.60 -1.96 3.01
C LEU A 304 24.31 -2.02 4.37
N GLY A 305 23.59 -1.82 5.47
CA GLY A 305 24.11 -1.99 6.82
C GLY A 305 24.58 -3.43 7.10
N LEU A 306 23.84 -4.43 6.61
CA LEU A 306 24.29 -5.83 6.66
C LEU A 306 25.60 -6.04 5.91
N LEU A 307 25.72 -5.47 4.71
CA LEU A 307 26.95 -5.57 3.90
C LEU A 307 28.13 -4.80 4.52
N GLN A 308 27.89 -3.76 5.31
CA GLN A 308 28.96 -3.08 6.05
C GLN A 308 29.52 -3.97 7.17
N VAL A 309 28.66 -4.71 7.86
CA VAL A 309 29.06 -5.63 8.94
C VAL A 309 29.64 -6.92 8.39
N ASN A 310 29.05 -7.46 7.32
CA ASN A 310 29.50 -8.64 6.61
C ASN A 310 29.52 -8.38 5.09
N PRO A 311 30.66 -7.93 4.53
CA PRO A 311 30.80 -7.61 3.11
C PRO A 311 30.58 -8.76 2.14
N THR A 312 30.59 -10.01 2.63
CA THR A 312 30.36 -11.21 1.80
C THR A 312 28.99 -11.84 2.04
N ALA A 313 28.11 -11.20 2.84
CA ALA A 313 26.77 -11.70 3.11
C ALA A 313 25.99 -11.92 1.82
N LYS A 314 25.27 -13.04 1.75
CA LYS A 314 24.38 -13.38 0.64
C LYS A 314 23.02 -13.74 1.20
N VAL A 315 21.99 -13.04 0.77
CA VAL A 315 20.61 -13.32 1.16
C VAL A 315 19.87 -13.92 -0.03
N ALA A 316 19.05 -14.94 0.22
CA ALA A 316 18.22 -15.59 -0.79
C ALA A 316 16.78 -15.75 -0.27
N PRO A 317 15.76 -15.71 -1.15
CA PRO A 317 14.41 -16.11 -0.78
C PRO A 317 14.36 -17.61 -0.50
N ILE A 318 13.53 -18.00 0.46
CA ILE A 318 13.11 -19.38 0.68
C ILE A 318 11.95 -19.64 -0.29
N PRO A 319 12.05 -20.63 -1.20
CA PRO A 319 10.93 -20.99 -2.06
C PRO A 319 9.68 -21.40 -1.25
N PHE A 320 8.48 -21.12 -1.77
CA PHE A 320 7.25 -21.59 -1.13
C PHE A 320 7.24 -23.10 -0.97
N PHE A 321 6.82 -23.57 0.19
CA PHE A 321 6.72 -24.99 0.45
C PHE A 321 5.51 -25.56 -0.29
N ILE A 322 5.61 -26.84 -0.66
CA ILE A 322 4.44 -27.59 -1.16
C ILE A 322 3.59 -27.93 0.07
N ALA A 323 2.37 -27.40 0.08
CA ALA A 323 1.41 -27.62 1.15
C ALA A 323 0.90 -29.07 1.19
N PRO A 324 0.34 -29.53 2.32
CA PRO A 324 -0.26 -30.86 2.43
C PRO A 324 -1.37 -31.15 1.41
N ASP A 325 -2.06 -30.11 0.93
CA ASP A 325 -3.08 -30.21 -0.14
C ASP A 325 -2.49 -30.12 -1.56
N GLY A 326 -1.16 -30.09 -1.69
CA GLY A 326 -0.43 -30.00 -2.94
C GLY A 326 -0.33 -28.59 -3.53
N SER A 327 -0.93 -27.57 -2.89
CA SER A 327 -0.80 -26.19 -3.33
C SER A 327 0.60 -25.63 -3.07
N GLN A 328 1.02 -24.68 -3.89
CA GLN A 328 2.29 -23.96 -3.75
C GLN A 328 2.09 -22.53 -4.26
N GLY A 329 2.63 -21.55 -3.54
CA GLY A 329 2.39 -20.13 -3.81
C GLY A 329 1.80 -19.41 -2.62
N ASN A 330 1.54 -18.12 -2.79
CA ASN A 330 1.04 -17.23 -1.75
C ASN A 330 -0.46 -16.95 -1.87
N LEU A 331 -1.03 -16.37 -0.82
CA LEU A 331 -2.31 -15.68 -0.94
C LEU A 331 -2.14 -14.50 -1.90
N LYS A 332 -3.09 -14.32 -2.79
CA LYS A 332 -3.16 -13.12 -3.62
C LYS A 332 -3.50 -11.92 -2.74
N GLY A 333 -2.70 -10.87 -2.81
CA GLY A 333 -3.09 -9.57 -2.28
C GLY A 333 -4.39 -9.07 -2.93
N ARG A 334 -5.08 -8.09 -2.30
CA ARG A 334 -6.33 -7.51 -2.84
C ARG A 334 -6.18 -6.90 -4.24
N GLY A 335 -4.95 -6.57 -4.63
CA GLY A 335 -4.61 -5.90 -5.89
C GLY A 335 -4.84 -4.38 -5.87
N PHE A 336 -5.24 -3.84 -4.73
CA PHE A 336 -5.40 -2.40 -4.53
C PHE A 336 -5.15 -1.97 -3.08
N PHE A 337 -4.82 -0.68 -2.90
CA PHE A 337 -4.67 -0.04 -1.59
C PHE A 337 -5.51 1.24 -1.53
N GLY A 338 -6.64 1.22 -0.82
CA GLY A 338 -7.56 2.35 -0.79
C GLY A 338 -8.25 2.62 -2.14
N LEU A 339 -9.19 3.56 -2.10
CA LEU A 339 -10.05 3.92 -3.22
C LEU A 339 -10.15 5.44 -3.37
N THR A 340 -10.44 5.91 -4.57
CA THR A 340 -10.86 7.28 -4.83
C THR A 340 -12.35 7.29 -5.17
N THR A 341 -13.13 8.10 -4.46
CA THR A 341 -14.58 8.27 -4.66
C THR A 341 -14.90 9.67 -5.18
N LEU A 342 -15.97 9.77 -5.97
CA LEU A 342 -16.54 11.04 -6.43
C LEU A 342 -17.86 11.29 -5.71
N SER A 343 -18.12 12.53 -5.30
CA SER A 343 -19.38 12.90 -4.64
C SER A 343 -20.58 12.74 -5.57
N ALA A 344 -21.69 12.20 -5.06
CA ALA A 344 -22.94 12.07 -5.82
C ALA A 344 -23.53 13.41 -6.27
N LYS A 345 -23.11 14.54 -5.67
CA LYS A 345 -23.49 15.89 -6.10
C LYS A 345 -23.03 16.21 -7.53
N LEU A 346 -22.02 15.50 -8.03
CA LEU A 346 -21.48 15.69 -9.38
C LEU A 346 -22.35 15.09 -10.49
N LYS A 347 -23.43 14.37 -10.15
CA LYS A 347 -24.30 13.71 -11.14
C LYS A 347 -24.88 14.67 -12.19
N ASP A 348 -25.06 15.94 -11.81
CA ASP A 348 -25.64 16.99 -12.66
C ASP A 348 -24.56 17.84 -13.36
N ASP A 349 -23.27 17.51 -13.21
CA ASP A 349 -22.12 18.19 -13.83
C ASP A 349 -21.19 17.19 -14.53
N PRO A 350 -21.63 16.61 -15.68
CA PRO A 350 -20.87 15.59 -16.39
C PRO A 350 -19.51 16.11 -16.91
N ASP A 351 -19.39 17.40 -17.21
CA ASP A 351 -18.14 18.01 -17.66
C ASP A 351 -17.09 17.98 -16.55
N LYS A 352 -17.49 18.33 -15.32
CA LYS A 352 -16.60 18.24 -14.16
C LYS A 352 -16.26 16.79 -13.81
N VAL A 353 -17.20 15.85 -13.92
CA VAL A 353 -16.92 14.41 -13.76
C VAL A 353 -15.88 13.95 -14.77
N ASN A 354 -16.08 14.26 -16.05
CA ASN A 354 -15.15 13.87 -17.11
C ASN A 354 -13.76 14.48 -16.89
N LYS A 355 -13.68 15.73 -16.42
CA LYS A 355 -12.41 16.39 -16.08
C LYS A 355 -11.70 15.72 -14.91
N ILE A 356 -12.43 15.36 -13.85
CA ILE A 356 -11.89 14.62 -12.69
C ILE A 356 -11.32 13.27 -13.16
N LEU A 357 -12.07 12.53 -13.97
CA LEU A 357 -11.68 11.21 -14.44
C LEU A 357 -10.54 11.26 -15.46
N GLU A 358 -10.44 12.31 -16.28
CA GLU A 358 -9.30 12.57 -17.16
C GLU A 358 -8.01 12.77 -16.35
N ILE A 359 -8.06 13.57 -15.29
CA ILE A 359 -6.91 13.81 -14.40
C ILE A 359 -6.52 12.51 -13.67
N LEU A 360 -7.50 11.74 -13.20
CA LEU A 360 -7.27 10.44 -12.57
C LEU A 360 -6.62 9.46 -13.55
N ASP A 361 -7.15 9.31 -14.76
CA ASP A 361 -6.61 8.41 -15.77
C ASP A 361 -5.17 8.79 -16.11
N TYR A 362 -4.90 10.07 -16.35
CA TYR A 362 -3.55 10.55 -16.66
C TYR A 362 -2.52 10.22 -15.57
N GLY A 363 -2.88 10.44 -14.30
CA GLY A 363 -2.01 10.12 -13.16
C GLY A 363 -1.79 8.62 -12.95
N ARG A 364 -2.66 7.77 -13.51
CA ARG A 364 -2.63 6.31 -13.38
C ARG A 364 -1.97 5.60 -14.55
N GLN A 365 -1.68 6.29 -15.64
CA GLN A 365 -1.06 5.68 -16.82
C GLN A 365 0.31 5.09 -16.48
N PHE A 366 0.49 3.81 -16.79
CA PHE A 366 1.74 3.12 -16.52
C PHE A 366 2.79 3.46 -17.56
N ILE A 367 3.97 3.87 -17.08
CA ILE A 367 5.16 4.09 -17.91
C ILE A 367 6.16 2.97 -17.59
N PRO A 368 6.59 2.18 -18.60
CA PRO A 368 7.62 1.17 -18.45
C PRO A 368 8.88 1.73 -17.79
N VAL A 369 9.52 0.94 -16.91
CA VAL A 369 10.65 1.42 -16.09
C VAL A 369 11.79 2.00 -16.93
N ASN A 370 12.10 1.38 -18.07
CA ASN A 370 13.12 1.84 -19.02
C ASN A 370 12.76 3.13 -19.76
N GLU A 371 11.50 3.58 -19.71
CA GLU A 371 11.03 4.83 -20.32
C GLU A 371 10.92 5.97 -19.30
N ARG A 372 11.10 5.71 -17.99
CA ARG A 372 11.03 6.69 -16.91
C ARG A 372 12.27 7.60 -16.88
N THR A 373 12.39 8.43 -17.91
CA THR A 373 13.52 9.31 -18.18
C THR A 373 13.03 10.73 -18.51
N ASP A 374 13.94 11.70 -18.55
CA ASP A 374 13.66 13.07 -19.00
C ASP A 374 13.20 13.18 -20.47
N LYS A 375 13.26 12.09 -21.24
CA LYS A 375 12.74 12.03 -22.62
C LYS A 375 11.27 11.64 -22.70
N ASN A 376 10.70 11.10 -21.64
CA ASN A 376 9.27 10.77 -21.60
C ASN A 376 8.52 11.97 -21.00
N GLU A 377 7.80 12.71 -21.84
CA GLU A 377 7.15 13.97 -21.45
C GLU A 377 6.16 13.81 -20.29
N GLN A 378 5.42 12.71 -20.25
CA GLN A 378 4.48 12.45 -19.17
C GLN A 378 5.20 12.14 -17.86
N PHE A 379 6.21 11.29 -17.91
CA PHE A 379 7.01 10.97 -16.73
C PHE A 379 7.70 12.22 -16.18
N ASP A 380 8.41 12.95 -17.03
CA ASP A 380 9.13 14.17 -16.66
C ASP A 380 8.18 15.19 -16.04
N TRP A 381 7.01 15.41 -16.67
CA TRP A 381 5.98 16.31 -16.15
C TRP A 381 5.42 15.85 -14.80
N ILE A 382 5.00 14.58 -14.66
CA ILE A 382 4.44 14.04 -13.40
C ILE A 382 5.44 14.19 -12.25
N MET A 383 6.72 13.96 -12.54
CA MET A 383 7.80 14.04 -11.57
C MET A 383 8.34 15.46 -11.36
N GLY A 384 7.73 16.48 -11.97
CA GLY A 384 8.06 17.89 -11.76
C GLY A 384 9.29 18.40 -12.53
N GLY A 385 9.78 17.63 -13.49
CA GLY A 385 10.89 18.00 -14.36
C GLY A 385 12.27 17.67 -13.78
N LYS A 386 13.18 17.19 -14.63
CA LYS A 386 14.60 17.00 -14.28
C LYS A 386 15.23 18.30 -13.76
N GLY A 387 16.01 18.18 -12.69
CA GLY A 387 16.66 19.28 -11.99
C GLY A 387 15.79 19.97 -10.93
N VAL A 388 14.46 19.83 -11.03
CA VAL A 388 13.49 20.41 -10.08
C VAL A 388 12.91 19.33 -9.17
N GLY A 389 12.19 18.35 -9.72
CA GLY A 389 11.56 17.30 -8.91
C GLY A 389 12.41 16.05 -8.76
N TYR A 390 13.30 15.78 -9.72
CA TYR A 390 14.21 14.63 -9.68
C TYR A 390 15.52 14.94 -10.43
N ASP A 391 16.57 14.15 -10.17
CA ASP A 391 17.79 14.12 -10.97
C ASP A 391 17.97 12.71 -11.57
N MET A 392 18.76 12.57 -12.65
CA MET A 392 19.09 11.25 -13.21
C MET A 392 20.40 10.74 -12.60
N ALA A 393 20.39 9.54 -12.03
CA ALA A 393 21.57 8.84 -11.53
C ALA A 393 21.54 7.38 -12.02
N ASP A 394 22.63 6.92 -12.62
CA ASP A 394 22.78 5.55 -13.16
C ASP A 394 21.60 5.09 -14.05
N GLY A 395 21.09 6.01 -14.89
CA GLY A 395 19.97 5.73 -15.80
C GLY A 395 18.59 5.70 -15.13
N LYS A 396 18.51 6.00 -13.83
CA LYS A 396 17.28 6.04 -13.03
C LYS A 396 16.96 7.47 -12.57
N ALA A 397 15.67 7.81 -12.53
CA ALA A 397 15.19 9.02 -11.90
C ALA A 397 15.20 8.90 -10.38
N VAL A 398 15.92 9.80 -9.70
CA VAL A 398 16.03 9.88 -8.25
C VAL A 398 15.33 11.16 -7.77
N PRO A 399 14.22 11.04 -7.01
CA PRO A 399 13.52 12.20 -6.46
C PRO A 399 14.43 13.10 -5.62
N LYS A 400 14.27 14.41 -5.76
CA LYS A 400 15.03 15.39 -4.96
C LYS A 400 14.33 15.59 -3.62
N ALA A 401 15.01 15.24 -2.54
CA ALA A 401 14.52 15.45 -1.18
C ALA A 401 14.14 16.93 -0.95
N GLY A 402 12.97 17.17 -0.37
CA GLY A 402 12.46 18.51 -0.07
C GLY A 402 11.83 19.24 -1.27
N GLN A 403 11.79 18.63 -2.45
CA GLN A 403 11.14 19.18 -3.65
C GLN A 403 9.83 18.47 -3.99
N GLU A 404 9.33 17.59 -3.11
CA GLU A 404 8.15 16.77 -3.36
C GLU A 404 6.94 17.65 -3.68
N SER A 405 6.74 18.72 -2.90
CA SER A 405 5.65 19.68 -3.11
C SER A 405 5.70 20.38 -4.47
N SER A 406 6.84 20.45 -5.14
CA SER A 406 6.97 21.07 -6.48
C SER A 406 6.49 20.15 -7.62
N THR A 407 6.21 18.88 -7.33
CA THR A 407 5.87 17.87 -8.35
C THR A 407 4.36 17.70 -8.50
N PRO A 408 3.82 17.57 -9.73
CA PRO A 408 2.40 17.31 -9.95
C PRO A 408 1.91 16.02 -9.29
N ILE A 409 2.77 15.00 -9.16
CA ILE A 409 2.38 13.72 -8.55
C ILE A 409 1.81 13.86 -7.13
N GLN A 410 2.26 14.84 -6.35
CA GLN A 410 1.76 15.08 -5.00
C GLN A 410 0.31 15.60 -4.95
N TYR A 411 -0.26 16.00 -6.09
CA TYR A 411 -1.61 16.59 -6.17
C TYR A 411 -2.52 15.86 -7.16
N MET A 412 -2.06 14.74 -7.73
CA MET A 412 -2.93 13.84 -8.49
C MET A 412 -4.06 13.33 -7.60
N LEU A 413 -5.25 13.15 -8.17
CA LEU A 413 -6.49 12.83 -7.45
C LEU A 413 -6.51 11.41 -6.85
N GLN A 414 -5.45 10.63 -7.11
CA GLN A 414 -5.15 9.36 -6.44
C GLN A 414 -3.70 9.40 -5.91
N ARG A 415 -3.43 10.37 -5.04
CA ARG A 415 -2.11 10.53 -4.42
C ARG A 415 -1.81 9.39 -3.44
N HIS A 416 -0.63 8.82 -3.61
CA HIS A 416 0.16 8.15 -2.58
C HIS A 416 1.49 8.91 -2.49
N GLU A 417 2.24 8.79 -1.38
CA GLU A 417 3.55 9.49 -1.23
C GLU A 417 4.55 9.16 -2.35
N PHE A 418 4.30 8.04 -3.03
CA PHE A 418 5.01 7.58 -4.23
C PHE A 418 4.03 7.38 -5.38
N TRP A 419 4.49 7.57 -6.61
CA TRP A 419 3.69 7.28 -7.79
C TRP A 419 3.37 5.78 -7.90
N LYS A 420 2.08 5.46 -7.92
CA LYS A 420 1.56 4.09 -8.07
C LYS A 420 0.64 4.02 -9.31
N PRO A 421 1.20 4.03 -10.52
CA PRO A 421 0.39 3.87 -11.73
C PRO A 421 -0.26 2.48 -11.77
N TRP A 422 -1.31 2.34 -12.57
CA TRP A 422 -1.97 1.07 -12.79
C TRP A 422 -1.16 0.19 -13.73
N ALA A 423 -0.29 -0.66 -13.16
CA ALA A 423 0.56 -1.55 -13.93
C ALA A 423 -0.25 -2.67 -14.62
N PRO A 424 0.16 -3.09 -15.84
CA PRO A 424 -0.52 -4.18 -16.54
C PRO A 424 -0.29 -5.55 -15.86
N SER A 425 0.77 -5.69 -15.09
CA SER A 425 1.03 -6.83 -14.19
C SER A 425 1.99 -6.41 -13.09
N ASP A 426 2.14 -7.24 -12.06
CA ASP A 426 3.12 -6.97 -10.99
C ASP A 426 4.56 -6.98 -11.53
N GLU A 427 4.87 -7.89 -12.45
CA GLU A 427 6.20 -8.01 -13.09
C GLU A 427 6.57 -6.78 -13.91
N ALA A 428 5.59 -6.12 -14.52
CA ALA A 428 5.83 -4.92 -15.33
C ALA A 428 6.48 -3.81 -14.50
N ASN A 429 6.24 -3.77 -13.19
CA ASN A 429 6.81 -2.75 -12.29
C ASN A 429 8.32 -2.87 -12.12
N GLN A 430 8.91 -4.05 -12.34
CA GLN A 430 10.35 -4.33 -12.14
C GLN A 430 10.88 -3.67 -10.86
N TYR A 431 10.32 -4.05 -9.71
CA TYR A 431 10.57 -3.41 -8.42
C TYR A 431 12.04 -3.44 -8.03
N SER A 432 12.77 -4.51 -8.39
CA SER A 432 14.23 -4.56 -8.23
C SER A 432 14.87 -3.29 -8.76
N ILE A 433 14.59 -2.91 -10.00
CA ILE A 433 15.16 -1.73 -10.67
C ILE A 433 14.47 -0.43 -10.23
N ALA A 434 13.14 -0.43 -10.19
CA ALA A 434 12.35 0.78 -9.99
C ALA A 434 12.44 1.32 -8.54
N SER A 435 12.56 0.44 -7.54
CA SER A 435 12.44 0.82 -6.13
C SER A 435 13.78 0.97 -5.41
N TYR A 436 14.87 0.37 -5.90
CA TYR A 436 16.17 0.35 -5.21
C TYR A 436 17.30 0.91 -6.07
N ASN A 437 18.33 1.47 -5.42
CA ASN A 437 19.40 2.18 -6.12
C ASN A 437 20.72 1.40 -6.16
N SER A 438 21.04 0.67 -5.10
CA SER A 438 22.23 -0.18 -5.00
C SER A 438 22.06 -1.45 -5.83
N LYS A 439 23.16 -1.86 -6.47
CA LYS A 439 23.17 -3.07 -7.32
C LYS A 439 22.96 -4.33 -6.49
N GLU A 440 23.42 -4.32 -5.25
CA GLU A 440 23.31 -5.44 -4.32
C GLU A 440 21.86 -5.65 -3.90
N MET A 441 21.13 -4.58 -3.59
CA MET A 441 19.71 -4.66 -3.28
C MET A 441 18.88 -5.02 -4.52
N GLN A 442 19.20 -4.44 -5.67
CA GLN A 442 18.57 -4.81 -6.95
C GLN A 442 18.71 -6.31 -7.24
N ALA A 443 19.93 -6.85 -7.09
CA ALA A 443 20.21 -8.27 -7.32
C ALA A 443 19.43 -9.16 -6.34
N PHE A 444 19.40 -8.81 -5.06
CA PHE A 444 18.61 -9.56 -4.08
C PHE A 444 17.12 -9.53 -4.40
N ILE A 445 16.55 -8.36 -4.69
CA ILE A 445 15.13 -8.24 -5.00
C ILE A 445 14.76 -8.98 -6.30
N ALA A 446 15.64 -8.96 -7.30
CA ALA A 446 15.42 -9.73 -8.53
C ALA A 446 15.30 -11.24 -8.25
N THR A 447 16.00 -11.77 -7.24
CA THR A 447 15.82 -13.17 -6.83
C THR A 447 14.44 -13.43 -6.21
N ILE A 448 13.88 -12.47 -5.46
CA ILE A 448 12.52 -12.57 -4.93
C ILE A 448 11.50 -12.52 -6.07
N GLU A 449 11.66 -11.58 -7.01
CA GLU A 449 10.79 -11.48 -8.20
C GLU A 449 10.80 -12.78 -9.03
N GLU A 450 11.97 -13.38 -9.24
CA GLU A 450 12.07 -14.66 -9.96
C GLU A 450 11.46 -15.81 -9.17
N MET A 451 11.65 -15.86 -7.84
CA MET A 451 10.99 -16.84 -6.98
C MET A 451 9.47 -16.70 -7.05
N GLU A 452 8.92 -15.47 -7.00
CA GLU A 452 7.47 -15.23 -7.10
C GLU A 452 6.96 -15.70 -8.47
N LYS A 453 7.65 -15.34 -9.55
CA LYS A 453 7.30 -15.77 -10.91
C LYS A 453 7.33 -17.29 -11.08
N GLN A 454 8.30 -17.96 -10.46
CA GLN A 454 8.48 -19.39 -10.58
C GLN A 454 7.43 -20.18 -9.77
N TYR A 455 7.19 -19.77 -8.53
CA TYR A 455 6.44 -20.56 -7.54
C TYR A 455 5.04 -20.01 -7.22
N ASN A 456 4.70 -18.79 -7.63
CA ASN A 456 3.41 -18.15 -7.35
C ASN A 456 2.51 -18.03 -8.60
N LYS A 457 2.50 -19.06 -9.46
CA LYS A 457 1.79 -19.03 -10.76
C LYS A 457 0.26 -18.95 -10.63
N THR A 458 -0.28 -19.44 -9.53
CA THR A 458 -1.73 -19.45 -9.26
C THR A 458 -1.94 -19.06 -7.80
N PRO A 459 -1.76 -17.78 -7.45
CA PRO A 459 -1.93 -17.32 -6.08
C PRO A 459 -3.37 -17.55 -5.64
N TYR A 460 -3.55 -17.91 -4.39
CA TYR A 460 -4.88 -18.24 -3.86
C TYR A 460 -5.67 -16.97 -3.55
N ASP A 461 -6.86 -16.83 -4.10
CA ASP A 461 -7.76 -15.70 -3.79
C ASP A 461 -8.35 -15.87 -2.39
N ASP A 462 -8.12 -14.90 -1.49
CA ASP A 462 -8.81 -14.86 -0.21
C ASP A 462 -10.30 -14.47 -0.44
N PRO A 463 -11.25 -15.41 -0.25
CA PRO A 463 -12.65 -15.18 -0.58
C PRO A 463 -13.32 -14.19 0.38
N SER A 464 -12.72 -13.91 1.55
CA SER A 464 -13.25 -12.92 2.49
C SER A 464 -13.17 -11.49 1.95
N TYR A 465 -12.30 -11.22 0.97
CA TYR A 465 -12.20 -9.90 0.35
C TYR A 465 -13.47 -9.49 -0.42
N LEU A 466 -14.34 -10.43 -0.76
CA LEU A 466 -15.62 -10.18 -1.42
C LEU A 466 -16.75 -9.88 -0.44
N VAL A 467 -16.50 -9.98 0.87
CA VAL A 467 -17.55 -9.98 1.88
C VAL A 467 -17.34 -8.90 2.93
N TYR A 468 -18.36 -8.06 3.09
CA TYR A 468 -18.48 -7.22 4.28
C TYR A 468 -18.98 -8.05 5.46
N SER A 469 -18.26 -7.99 6.58
CA SER A 469 -18.67 -8.57 7.87
C SER A 469 -18.75 -7.49 8.94
N GLU A 470 -19.90 -7.39 9.60
CA GLU A 470 -20.12 -6.48 10.72
C GLU A 470 -19.28 -6.89 11.93
N THR A 471 -19.15 -8.20 12.17
CA THR A 471 -18.30 -8.73 13.23
C THR A 471 -16.83 -8.42 12.98
N GLN A 472 -16.34 -8.54 11.73
CA GLN A 472 -14.98 -8.13 11.38
C GLN A 472 -14.75 -6.65 11.66
N ALA A 473 -15.70 -5.79 11.27
CA ALA A 473 -15.61 -4.35 11.44
C ALA A 473 -15.64 -3.92 12.92
N SER A 474 -16.44 -4.59 13.76
CA SER A 474 -16.63 -4.20 15.17
C SER A 474 -15.71 -4.91 16.16
N LYS A 475 -15.33 -6.17 15.90
CA LYS A 475 -14.57 -7.02 16.83
C LYS A 475 -13.27 -7.59 16.27
N GLY A 476 -12.98 -7.42 14.98
CA GLY A 476 -11.83 -8.03 14.31
C GLY A 476 -10.49 -7.76 15.02
N THR A 477 -10.27 -6.51 15.49
CA THR A 477 -9.04 -6.16 16.23
C THR A 477 -8.92 -6.89 17.56
N GLU A 478 -10.01 -7.02 18.33
CA GLU A 478 -10.00 -7.74 19.61
C GLU A 478 -9.74 -9.23 19.39
N LEU A 479 -10.44 -9.83 18.42
CA LEU A 479 -10.30 -11.22 18.04
C LEU A 479 -8.86 -11.54 17.61
N ASN A 480 -8.24 -10.68 16.80
CA ASN A 480 -6.85 -10.84 16.37
C ASN A 480 -5.87 -10.69 17.55
N LYS A 481 -6.05 -9.68 18.41
CA LYS A 481 -5.20 -9.50 19.62
C LYS A 481 -5.27 -10.70 20.55
N TYR A 482 -6.44 -11.28 20.73
CA TYR A 482 -6.60 -12.50 21.52
C TYR A 482 -5.78 -13.65 20.91
N LEU A 483 -5.92 -13.94 19.62
CA LEU A 483 -5.16 -15.03 18.98
C LEU A 483 -3.65 -14.79 19.02
N LEU A 484 -3.18 -13.58 18.71
CA LEU A 484 -1.76 -13.24 18.75
C LEU A 484 -1.17 -13.37 20.15
N GLY A 485 -1.90 -12.93 21.18
CA GLY A 485 -1.48 -13.08 22.57
C GLY A 485 -1.37 -14.54 23.00
N GLU A 486 -2.35 -15.36 22.66
CA GLU A 486 -2.34 -16.79 23.01
C GLU A 486 -1.29 -17.59 22.23
N GLN A 487 -1.10 -17.30 20.94
CA GLN A 487 -0.04 -17.90 20.13
C GLN A 487 1.36 -17.49 20.61
N THR A 488 1.53 -16.24 21.06
CA THR A 488 2.79 -15.78 21.68
C THR A 488 3.09 -16.54 22.97
N LYS A 489 2.07 -16.81 23.80
CA LYS A 489 2.20 -17.66 24.99
C LYS A 489 2.55 -19.09 24.61
N MET A 490 2.01 -19.61 23.51
CA MET A 490 2.36 -20.95 23.02
C MET A 490 3.82 -21.05 22.58
N ILE A 491 4.33 -20.05 21.83
CA ILE A 491 5.74 -19.99 21.41
C ILE A 491 6.67 -19.90 22.63
N SER A 492 6.35 -19.03 23.59
CA SER A 492 7.16 -18.80 24.79
C SER A 492 7.00 -19.86 25.89
N GLY A 493 6.15 -20.86 25.69
CA GLY A 493 5.92 -21.95 26.64
C GLY A 493 5.00 -21.61 27.82
N HIS A 494 4.36 -20.44 27.82
CA HIS A 494 3.36 -20.05 28.83
C HIS A 494 1.97 -20.65 28.61
N ARG A 495 1.71 -21.20 27.42
CA ARG A 495 0.53 -22.01 27.11
C ARG A 495 0.95 -23.27 26.36
N PRO A 496 0.52 -24.48 26.73
CA PRO A 496 0.85 -25.67 25.97
C PRO A 496 0.25 -25.63 24.56
N ILE A 497 1.01 -26.03 23.54
CA ILE A 497 0.51 -26.12 22.16
C ILE A 497 -0.63 -27.14 22.04
N ALA A 498 -0.66 -28.17 22.90
CA ALA A 498 -1.76 -29.12 23.00
C ALA A 498 -3.11 -28.44 23.30
N GLU A 499 -3.13 -27.20 23.80
CA GLU A 499 -4.34 -26.41 23.99
C GLU A 499 -4.77 -25.60 22.74
N TRP A 500 -4.21 -25.87 21.55
CA TRP A 500 -4.57 -25.20 20.31
C TRP A 500 -6.09 -25.19 20.07
N ASP A 501 -6.74 -26.36 20.12
CA ASP A 501 -8.17 -26.47 19.82
C ASP A 501 -9.02 -25.72 20.86
N LYS A 502 -8.56 -25.66 22.11
CA LYS A 502 -9.19 -24.88 23.18
C LYS A 502 -9.07 -23.37 22.91
N MET A 503 -7.90 -22.90 22.48
CA MET A 503 -7.72 -21.50 22.05
C MET A 503 -8.64 -21.15 20.88
N VAL A 504 -8.77 -22.05 19.90
CA VAL A 504 -9.68 -21.86 18.76
C VAL A 504 -11.13 -21.78 19.23
N GLN A 505 -11.56 -22.62 20.17
CA GLN A 505 -12.91 -22.55 20.72
C GLN A 505 -13.16 -21.25 21.51
N GLU A 506 -12.21 -20.85 22.36
CA GLU A 506 -12.26 -19.57 23.08
C GLU A 506 -12.37 -18.37 22.12
N TRP A 507 -11.67 -18.39 20.98
CA TRP A 507 -11.82 -17.38 19.92
C TRP A 507 -13.20 -17.41 19.26
N LYS A 508 -13.73 -18.60 18.97
CA LYS A 508 -15.08 -18.77 18.41
C LYS A 508 -16.14 -18.17 19.32
N ASP A 509 -16.05 -18.43 20.62
CA ASP A 509 -16.99 -17.95 21.64
C ASP A 509 -16.95 -16.41 21.80
N ARG A 510 -15.80 -15.77 21.51
CA ARG A 510 -15.64 -14.30 21.54
C ARG A 510 -16.29 -13.57 20.35
N GLY A 511 -16.80 -14.31 19.37
CA GLY A 511 -17.41 -13.77 18.15
C GLY A 511 -16.82 -14.34 16.86
N GLY A 512 -15.75 -15.13 16.95
CA GLY A 512 -15.17 -15.80 15.79
C GLY A 512 -16.15 -16.71 15.05
N GLN A 513 -17.09 -17.36 15.76
CA GLN A 513 -18.11 -18.20 15.13
C GLN A 513 -19.08 -17.37 14.27
N GLN A 514 -19.48 -16.19 14.75
CA GLN A 514 -20.33 -15.27 14.02
C GLN A 514 -19.59 -14.70 12.80
N LEU A 515 -18.31 -14.37 12.96
CA LEU A 515 -17.45 -13.94 11.85
C LEU A 515 -17.34 -15.01 10.75
N ILE A 516 -17.09 -16.27 11.11
CA ILE A 516 -17.09 -17.40 10.15
C ILE A 516 -18.42 -17.48 9.42
N LYS A 517 -19.54 -17.38 10.14
CA LYS A 517 -20.86 -17.42 9.54
C LYS A 517 -21.08 -16.28 8.53
N GLU A 518 -20.80 -15.04 8.93
CA GLU A 518 -20.98 -13.86 8.07
C GLU A 518 -20.17 -13.94 6.78
N ILE A 519 -18.89 -14.34 6.88
CA ILE A 519 -18.03 -14.49 5.71
C ILE A 519 -18.55 -15.58 4.77
N ASN A 520 -18.91 -16.76 5.29
CA ASN A 520 -19.39 -17.85 4.43
C ASN A 520 -20.76 -17.59 3.82
N ASP A 521 -21.67 -16.95 4.54
CA ASP A 521 -22.96 -16.54 3.99
C ASP A 521 -22.78 -15.49 2.89
N GLY A 522 -21.85 -14.54 3.08
CA GLY A 522 -21.51 -13.55 2.06
C GLY A 522 -20.88 -14.15 0.81
N ILE A 523 -19.97 -15.13 0.97
CA ILE A 523 -19.35 -15.85 -0.16
C ILE A 523 -20.44 -16.54 -0.99
N LYS A 524 -21.36 -17.27 -0.33
CA LYS A 524 -22.50 -17.93 -0.99
C LYS A 524 -23.40 -16.93 -1.71
N ALA A 525 -23.70 -15.79 -1.07
CA ALA A 525 -24.51 -14.73 -1.67
C ALA A 525 -23.85 -14.08 -2.89
N ALA A 526 -22.52 -14.05 -2.94
CA ALA A 526 -21.74 -13.58 -4.09
C ALA A 526 -21.64 -14.61 -5.25
N GLY A 527 -22.25 -15.79 -5.10
CA GLY A 527 -22.25 -16.84 -6.12
C GLY A 527 -20.90 -17.54 -6.28
N LYS A 528 -20.13 -17.64 -5.19
CA LYS A 528 -18.78 -18.21 -5.14
C LYS A 528 -18.71 -19.46 -4.26
#